data_AF-K1U9H4-F1
#
_entry.id   AF-K1U9H4-F1
#
_cell.length_a   1.000
_cell.length_b   1.000
_cell.length_c   1.000
_cell.angle_alpha   90.00
_cell.angle_beta   90.00
_cell.angle_gamma   90.00
#
_symmetry.space_group_name_H-M   'P 1'
#
loop_
_entity.id
_entity.type
_entity.pdbx_description
1 polymer ?
#
loop_
_entity_poly.entity_id
_entity_poly.type
_entity_poly.pdbx_seq_one_letter_code
_entity_poly.pdbx_strand_id
1 'polypeptide(L)'
;MTPALLCFAFAFLMQIDANFINDYFDYLKGSDREDRLGPERACAQGWITLNAMRKGIALTTATACLAGLCLLAYGGIEMIPVGILCVLFAFLYTAGPYPLAYHGWGDILV
;
A
#
# COMPACT_ATOMS: atom_id res chain seq x y z
N MET A 1 7.59 1.83 24.93
CA MET A 1 6.83 2.74 24.03
C MET A 1 7.42 2.79 22.62
N THR A 2 8.74 2.89 22.46
CA THR A 2 9.41 2.96 21.14
C THR A 2 8.99 1.89 20.12
N PRO A 3 8.95 0.58 20.44
CA PRO A 3 8.53 -0.43 19.45
C PRO A 3 7.07 -0.28 19.02
N ALA A 4 6.17 0.13 19.92
CA ALA A 4 4.76 0.35 19.59
C ALA A 4 4.58 1.53 18.62
N LEU A 5 5.37 2.59 18.77
CA LEU A 5 5.37 3.73 17.85
C LEU A 5 5.88 3.34 16.46
N LEU A 6 6.91 2.50 16.39
CA LEU A 6 7.44 1.99 15.12
C LEU A 6 6.43 1.06 14.43
N CYS A 7 5.75 0.19 15.18
CA CYS A 7 4.68 -0.65 14.63
C CYS A 7 3.53 0.20 14.08
N PHE A 8 3.10 1.22 14.83
CA PHE A 8 2.07 2.15 14.37
C PHE A 8 2.50 2.90 13.11
N ALA A 9 3.72 3.44 13.09
CA ALA A 9 4.26 4.14 11.93
C ALA A 9 4.35 3.22 10.70
N PHE A 10 4.82 1.98 10.88
CA PHE A 10 4.87 0.98 9.82
C PHE A 10 3.48 0.69 9.25
N ALA A 11 2.52 0.34 10.12
CA ALA A 11 1.16 0.02 9.70
C ALA A 11 0.49 1.21 8.99
N PHE A 12 0.66 2.42 9.52
CA PHE A 12 0.12 3.64 8.95
C PHE A 12 0.70 3.95 7.56
N LEU A 13 2.02 3.82 7.39
CA LEU A 13 2.68 4.03 6.09
C LEU A 13 2.23 2.97 5.07
N MET A 14 2.12 1.71 5.47
CA MET A 14 1.63 0.63 4.59
C MET A 14 0.18 0.86 4.16
N GLN A 15 -0.68 1.40 5.04
CA GLN A 15 -2.06 1.74 4.68
C GLN A 15 -2.13 2.88 3.66
N ILE A 16 -1.28 3.90 3.79
CA ILE A 16 -1.16 4.99 2.80
C ILE A 16 -0.67 4.42 1.46
N ASP A 17 0.37 3.57 1.50
CA ASP A 17 0.96 2.97 0.32
C ASP A 17 -0.06 2.15 -0.47
N ALA A 18 -0.81 1.27 0.22
CA ALA A 18 -1.89 0.49 -0.38
C ALA A 18 -2.95 1.39 -1.04
N ASN A 19 -3.31 2.53 -0.41
CA ASN A 19 -4.24 3.49 -1.00
C ASN A 19 -3.72 4.15 -2.27
N PHE A 20 -2.43 4.51 -2.32
CA PHE A 20 -1.81 5.08 -3.51
C PHE A 20 -1.70 4.05 -4.65
N ILE A 21 -1.34 2.81 -4.33
CA ILE A 21 -1.31 1.71 -5.30
C ILE A 21 -2.72 1.48 -5.87
N ASN A 22 -3.75 1.47 -5.02
CA ASN A 22 -5.15 1.33 -5.45
C ASN A 22 -5.58 2.45 -6.40
N ASP A 23 -5.30 3.71 -6.05
CA ASP A 23 -5.60 4.88 -6.90
C ASP A 23 -4.89 4.79 -8.27
N TYR A 24 -3.60 4.43 -8.26
CA TYR A 24 -2.81 4.28 -9.48
C TYR A 24 -3.34 3.20 -10.43
N PHE A 25 -3.66 2.01 -9.90
CA PHE A 25 -4.15 0.90 -10.72
C PHE A 25 -5.62 1.01 -11.11
N ASP A 26 -6.49 1.58 -10.27
CA ASP A 26 -7.89 1.88 -10.60
C ASP A 26 -7.95 2.86 -11.79
N TYR A 27 -7.10 3.89 -11.78
CA TYR A 27 -6.97 4.83 -12.90
C TYR A 27 -6.48 4.15 -14.18
N LEU A 28 -5.43 3.32 -14.11
CA LEU A 28 -4.89 2.63 -15.29
C LEU A 28 -5.89 1.63 -15.91
N LYS A 29 -6.73 1.00 -15.09
CA LYS A 29 -7.77 0.05 -15.55
C LYS A 29 -9.02 0.75 -16.08
N GLY A 30 -9.17 2.06 -15.88
CA GLY A 30 -10.38 2.80 -16.24
C GLY A 30 -11.60 2.41 -15.38
N SER A 31 -11.38 1.89 -14.17
CA SER A 31 -12.45 1.59 -13.20
C SER A 31 -12.94 2.85 -12.47
N ASP A 32 -12.20 3.95 -12.54
CA ASP A 32 -12.65 5.27 -12.09
C ASP A 32 -13.58 5.90 -13.13
N ARG A 33 -14.83 5.43 -13.15
CA ARG A 33 -15.94 6.05 -13.86
C ARG A 33 -16.65 7.04 -12.94
N GLU A 34 -17.31 8.05 -13.52
CA GLU A 34 -18.09 9.07 -12.78
C GLU A 34 -19.21 8.49 -11.91
N ASP A 35 -19.56 7.21 -12.08
CA ASP A 35 -20.59 6.49 -11.33
C ASP A 35 -20.07 5.82 -10.03
N ARG A 36 -18.79 6.01 -9.67
CA ARG A 36 -18.21 5.44 -8.45
C ARG A 36 -18.78 6.12 -7.19
N LEU A 37 -19.43 5.34 -6.32
CA LEU A 37 -19.94 5.77 -5.00
C LEU A 37 -18.85 5.94 -3.91
N GLY A 38 -17.58 5.81 -4.28
CA GLY A 38 -16.43 5.89 -3.37
C GLY A 38 -15.84 7.31 -3.24
N PRO A 39 -14.91 7.54 -2.30
CA PRO A 39 -14.22 8.82 -2.19
C PRO A 39 -13.46 9.15 -3.48
N GLU A 40 -13.35 10.44 -3.78
CA GLU A 40 -12.64 10.92 -4.97
C GLU A 40 -11.18 10.45 -4.98
N ARG A 41 -10.73 9.96 -6.14
CA ARG A 41 -9.37 9.47 -6.37
C ARG A 41 -8.50 10.56 -6.98
N ALA A 42 -7.28 10.73 -6.48
CA ALA A 42 -6.41 11.84 -6.87
C ALA A 42 -5.90 11.72 -8.31
N CYS A 43 -5.71 10.50 -8.83
CA CYS A 43 -5.36 10.31 -10.25
C CYS A 43 -6.57 10.61 -11.16
N ALA A 44 -7.76 10.12 -10.81
CA ALA A 44 -8.98 10.30 -11.59
C ALA A 44 -9.43 11.76 -11.67
N GLN A 45 -9.30 12.50 -10.56
CA GLN A 45 -9.59 13.94 -10.51
C GLN A 45 -8.50 14.81 -11.15
N GLY A 46 -7.39 14.21 -11.61
CA GLY A 46 -6.27 14.94 -12.20
C GLY A 46 -5.46 15.78 -11.20
N TRP A 47 -5.66 15.61 -9.89
CA TRP A 47 -4.91 16.34 -8.86
C TRP A 47 -3.44 15.93 -8.81
N ILE A 48 -3.15 14.68 -9.16
CA ILE A 48 -1.80 14.11 -9.19
C ILE A 48 -1.58 13.39 -10.52
N THR A 49 -0.40 13.58 -11.12
CA THR A 49 0.00 12.84 -12.32
C THR A 49 0.36 11.39 -11.96
N LEU A 50 0.12 10.44 -12.86
CA LEU A 50 0.53 9.03 -12.68
C LEU A 50 2.00 8.87 -12.29
N ASN A 51 2.89 9.66 -12.90
CA ASN A 51 4.31 9.65 -12.57
C ASN A 51 4.60 10.12 -11.14
N ALA A 52 3.86 11.11 -10.64
CA ALA A 52 3.96 11.58 -9.27
C ALA A 52 3.38 10.56 -8.28
N MET A 53 2.25 9.94 -8.59
CA MET A 53 1.66 8.87 -7.78
C MET A 53 2.62 7.67 -7.66
N ARG A 54 3.24 7.24 -8.77
CA ARG A 54 4.24 6.16 -8.76
C ARG A 54 5.45 6.48 -7.88
N LYS A 55 5.92 7.73 -7.89
CA LYS A 55 6.98 8.18 -6.99
C LYS A 55 6.52 8.22 -5.54
N GLY A 56 5.26 8.62 -5.30
CA GLY A 56 4.61 8.58 -3.99
C GLY A 56 4.66 7.18 -3.40
N ILE A 57 4.16 6.19 -4.14
CA ILE A 57 4.22 4.76 -3.78
C ILE A 57 5.65 4.35 -3.44
N ALA A 58 6.61 4.59 -4.33
CA ALA A 58 8.00 4.20 -4.07
C ALA A 58 8.58 4.81 -2.78
N LEU A 59 8.23 6.06 -2.47
CA LEU A 59 8.66 6.75 -1.27
C LEU A 59 7.97 6.21 -0.01
N THR A 60 6.66 5.94 -0.06
CA THR A 60 5.89 5.39 1.05
C THR A 60 6.30 3.95 1.36
N THR A 61 6.48 3.10 0.33
CA THR A 61 7.05 1.76 0.51
C THR A 61 8.45 1.83 1.14
N ALA A 62 9.34 2.69 0.65
CA ALA A 62 10.71 2.78 1.17
C ALA A 62 10.74 3.25 2.63
N THR A 63 9.91 4.23 3.00
CA THR A 63 9.81 4.72 4.37
C THR A 63 9.17 3.69 5.31
N ALA A 64 8.17 2.94 4.84
CA ALA A 64 7.62 1.81 5.59
C ALA A 64 8.69 0.73 5.82
N CYS A 65 9.44 0.34 4.80
CA CYS A 65 10.55 -0.60 4.93
C CYS A 65 11.59 -0.13 5.96
N LEU A 66 11.95 1.15 5.97
CA LEU A 66 12.87 1.70 6.96
C LEU A 66 12.33 1.59 8.38
N ALA A 67 11.04 1.91 8.60
CA ALA A 67 10.39 1.71 9.90
C ALA A 67 10.37 0.23 10.32
N GLY A 68 10.12 -0.69 9.38
CA GLY A 68 10.18 -2.14 9.59
C GLY A 68 11.59 -2.65 9.91
N LEU A 69 12.63 -2.11 9.26
CA LEU A 69 14.02 -2.44 9.58
C LEU A 69 14.40 -1.99 11.00
N CYS A 70 13.92 -0.83 11.46
CA CYS A 70 14.12 -0.41 12.84
C CYS A 70 13.44 -1.35 13.86
N LEU A 71 12.36 -2.03 13.49
CA LEU A 71 11.71 -3.04 14.33
C LEU A 71 12.53 -4.32 14.48
N LEU A 72 13.44 -4.64 13.55
CA LEU A 72 14.33 -5.80 13.66
C LEU A 72 15.22 -5.74 14.91
N ALA A 73 15.60 -4.54 15.33
CA ALA A 73 16.39 -4.35 16.56
C ALA A 73 15.64 -4.78 17.83
N TYR A 74 14.31 -4.89 17.77
CA TYR A 74 13.46 -5.27 18.90
C TYR A 74 12.86 -6.68 18.74
N GLY A 75 12.42 -7.05 17.53
CA GLY A 75 11.76 -8.33 17.24
C GLY A 75 12.69 -9.43 16.73
N GLY A 76 13.95 -9.11 16.42
CA GLY A 76 14.92 -10.07 15.88
C GLY A 76 14.66 -10.44 14.42
N ILE A 77 15.39 -11.44 13.93
CA ILE A 77 15.41 -11.83 12.51
C ILE A 77 14.08 -12.43 12.02
N GLU A 78 13.21 -12.85 12.94
CA GLU A 78 11.88 -13.42 12.66
C GLU A 78 10.92 -12.39 12.05
N MET A 79 11.19 -11.09 12.22
CA MET A 79 10.39 -10.01 11.62
C MET A 79 10.71 -9.78 10.13
N ILE A 80 11.81 -10.33 9.61
CA ILE A 80 12.17 -10.22 8.18
C ILE A 80 11.10 -10.85 7.28
N PRO A 81 10.69 -12.13 7.47
CA PRO A 81 9.63 -12.71 6.64
C PRO A 81 8.30 -11.97 6.77
N VAL A 82 7.98 -11.40 7.94
CA VAL A 82 6.77 -10.58 8.15
C VAL A 82 6.82 -9.30 7.30
N GLY A 83 7.93 -8.58 7.34
CA GLY A 83 8.12 -7.37 6.52
C GLY A 83 8.07 -7.66 5.02
N ILE A 84 8.69 -8.77 4.58
CA ILE A 84 8.62 -9.22 3.19
C ILE A 84 7.17 -9.52 2.79
N LEU A 85 6.41 -10.23 3.63
CA LEU A 85 4.99 -10.48 3.38
C LEU A 85 4.18 -9.19 3.30
N CYS A 86 4.38 -8.22 4.19
CA CYS A 86 3.67 -6.94 4.14
C CYS A 86 3.91 -6.18 2.82
N VAL A 87 5.17 -6.12 2.37
CA VAL A 87 5.49 -5.48 1.08
C VAL A 87 4.90 -6.29 -0.07
N LEU A 88 5.07 -7.62 -0.07
CA LEU A 88 4.48 -8.48 -1.09
C LEU A 88 2.98 -8.28 -1.18
N PHE A 89 2.24 -8.32 -0.06
CA PHE A 89 0.79 -8.12 -0.05
C PHE A 89 0.38 -6.72 -0.51
N ALA A 90 1.12 -5.66 -0.16
CA ALA A 90 0.83 -4.31 -0.67
C ALA A 90 0.90 -4.23 -2.20
N PHE A 91 1.83 -4.95 -2.82
CA PHE A 91 1.92 -5.03 -4.29
C PHE A 91 0.99 -6.13 -4.88
N LEU A 92 0.78 -7.27 -4.21
CA LEU A 92 0.00 -8.38 -4.74
C LEU A 92 -1.51 -8.13 -4.66
N TYR A 93 -1.96 -7.33 -3.69
CA TYR A 93 -3.38 -6.97 -3.55
C TYR A 93 -3.89 -6.22 -4.79
N THR A 94 -3.01 -5.46 -5.47
CA THR A 94 -3.43 -4.50 -6.49
C THR A 94 -2.61 -4.53 -7.79
N ALA A 95 -1.31 -4.79 -7.73
CA ALA A 95 -0.35 -4.65 -8.85
C ALA A 95 0.06 -5.97 -9.54
N GLY A 96 -0.38 -7.12 -9.05
CA GLY A 96 -0.05 -8.43 -9.63
C GLY A 96 -0.85 -8.79 -10.89
N PRO A 97 -0.39 -9.75 -11.70
CA PRO A 97 -1.15 -10.33 -12.82
C PRO A 97 -2.48 -10.99 -12.40
N TYR A 98 -2.68 -11.16 -11.10
CA TYR A 98 -3.91 -11.63 -10.46
C TYR A 98 -4.27 -10.72 -9.27
N PRO A 99 -4.91 -9.55 -9.49
CA PRO A 99 -5.30 -8.66 -8.40
C PRO A 99 -6.38 -9.35 -7.55
N LEU A 100 -6.02 -9.70 -6.31
CA LEU A 100 -6.89 -10.40 -5.35
C LEU A 100 -8.18 -9.62 -5.03
N ALA A 101 -8.13 -8.29 -5.10
CA ALA A 101 -9.29 -7.41 -4.96
C ALA A 101 -10.43 -7.73 -5.96
N TYR A 102 -10.09 -8.29 -7.13
CA TYR A 102 -11.06 -8.59 -8.20
C TYR A 102 -11.70 -9.98 -8.10
N HIS A 103 -11.24 -10.83 -7.18
CA HIS A 103 -11.79 -12.18 -6.99
C HIS A 103 -12.68 -12.30 -5.73
N GLY A 104 -12.99 -11.19 -5.05
CA GLY A 104 -13.87 -11.20 -3.87
C GLY A 104 -13.20 -11.63 -2.57
N TRP A 105 -11.86 -11.68 -2.53
CA TRP A 105 -11.08 -12.01 -1.32
C TRP A 105 -10.66 -10.76 -0.52
N GLY A 106 -11.12 -9.58 -0.95
CA GLY A 106 -10.76 -8.30 -0.34
C GLY A 106 -11.11 -8.22 1.15
N ASP A 107 -12.24 -8.80 1.56
CA ASP A 107 -12.70 -8.84 2.95
C ASP A 107 -11.94 -9.86 3.82
N ILE A 108 -11.26 -10.84 3.22
CA ILE A 108 -10.44 -11.84 3.95
C ILE A 108 -9.02 -11.30 4.23
N LEU A 109 -8.59 -10.32 3.45
CA LEU A 109 -7.23 -9.78 3.43
C LEU A 109 -7.13 -8.37 4.05
N VAL A 110 -8.22 -7.85 4.62
CA VAL A 110 -8.27 -6.58 5.38
C VAL A 110 -7.93 -6.81 6.85
#